data_AF-A0A5E7FPE4-F1
#
_entry.id   AF-A0A5E7FPE4-F1
#
_cell.length_a   1.000
_cell.length_b   1.000
_cell.length_c   1.000
_cell.angle_alpha   90.00
_cell.angle_beta   90.00
_cell.angle_gamma   90.00
#
_symmetry.space_group_name_H-M   'P 1'
#
loop_
_entity.id
_entity.type
_entity.pdbx_description
1 polymer ?
#
loop_
_entity_poly.entity_id
_entity_poly.type
_entity_poly.pdbx_seq_one_letter_code
_entity_poly.pdbx_strand_id
1 'polypeptide(L)'
;MYSREFAAPGTSWSPGTTGSSGRPSVSPVLRQFAWLIAKEQVTPTVTLGETTFTVTLPPPSPEVGPERLAPIEGALPAGPRQTVPLVRIALGRSGDKGDTSNIGLIARHPALLPVLIEQVTPERVKDYLGHLVQGPVHRYELPGIHAINLLCERALGGGGMASLRNDPLGKGMAQMLLDLPVEVPESLLQELSA
;
A
#
# COMPACT_ATOMS: atom_id res chain seq x y z
N MET A 1 14.91 16.71 -20.46
CA MET A 1 14.35 15.58 -19.68
C MET A 1 15.51 14.69 -19.21
N TYR A 2 16.34 15.17 -18.27
CA TYR A 2 17.70 14.63 -18.01
C TYR A 2 17.90 14.05 -16.60
N SER A 3 16.83 13.78 -15.87
CA SER A 3 16.93 13.18 -14.54
C SER A 3 16.06 11.92 -14.50
N ARG A 4 16.72 10.78 -14.25
CA ARG A 4 16.08 9.49 -13.99
C ARG A 4 16.11 9.12 -12.50
N GLU A 5 16.63 9.97 -11.63
CA GLU A 5 16.72 9.68 -10.19
C GLU A 5 16.30 10.93 -9.42
N PHE A 6 15.26 10.83 -8.60
CA PHE A 6 14.89 11.89 -7.68
C PHE A 6 14.71 11.30 -6.29
N ALA A 7 15.34 11.93 -5.30
CA ALA A 7 15.05 11.61 -3.90
C ALA A 7 13.58 11.94 -3.64
N ALA A 8 12.81 10.92 -3.28
CA ALA A 8 11.43 11.11 -2.88
C ALA A 8 11.38 11.97 -1.61
N PRO A 9 10.47 12.96 -1.53
CA PRO A 9 10.23 13.66 -0.28
C PRO A 9 9.80 12.62 0.78
N GLY A 10 10.43 12.69 1.96
CA GLY A 10 10.26 11.71 3.05
C GLY A 10 8.87 11.72 3.71
N THR A 11 8.81 11.39 5.00
CA THR A 11 7.57 11.08 5.74
C THR A 11 6.61 12.26 6.02
N SER A 12 6.93 13.49 5.61
CA SER A 12 6.29 14.71 6.14
C SER A 12 5.60 15.60 5.09
N TRP A 13 5.29 15.08 3.90
CA TRP A 13 4.70 15.86 2.80
C TRP A 13 3.23 15.50 2.53
N SER A 14 2.52 16.39 1.83
CA SER A 14 1.14 16.15 1.39
C SER A 14 1.06 14.92 0.47
N PRO A 15 -0.03 14.14 0.56
CA PRO A 15 -0.23 12.96 -0.29
C PRO A 15 -0.05 13.28 -1.79
N GLY A 16 0.54 12.35 -2.54
CA GLY A 16 0.78 12.53 -3.97
C GLY A 16 1.98 13.38 -4.35
N THR A 17 2.69 14.00 -3.40
CA THR A 17 3.87 14.82 -3.73
C THR A 17 5.09 13.94 -3.93
N THR A 18 5.73 14.06 -5.10
CA THR A 18 6.91 13.26 -5.49
C THR A 18 7.98 14.18 -6.08
N GLY A 19 9.24 13.96 -5.70
CA GLY A 19 10.40 14.76 -6.09
C GLY A 19 10.53 16.14 -5.41
N SER A 20 11.69 16.44 -4.82
CA SER A 20 12.01 17.79 -4.32
C SER A 20 13.50 18.14 -4.51
N SER A 21 13.94 18.43 -5.75
CA SER A 21 15.22 19.13 -6.03
C SER A 21 15.51 19.23 -7.54
N GLY A 22 16.64 19.88 -7.90
CA GLY A 22 17.13 20.09 -9.26
C GLY A 22 17.93 18.92 -9.85
N ARG A 23 19.02 19.19 -10.57
CA ARG A 23 19.81 18.17 -11.29
C ARG A 23 20.42 17.14 -10.31
N PRO A 24 20.16 15.83 -10.45
CA PRO A 24 20.76 14.82 -9.60
C PRO A 24 22.26 14.67 -9.89
N SER A 25 23.04 14.40 -8.84
CA SER A 25 24.41 13.92 -8.96
C SER A 25 24.43 12.43 -9.29
N VAL A 26 25.44 11.97 -10.05
CA VAL A 26 25.66 10.54 -10.28
C VAL A 26 25.87 9.83 -8.94
N SER A 27 25.15 8.74 -8.70
CA SER A 27 25.26 7.93 -7.49
C SER A 27 25.23 6.43 -7.84
N PRO A 28 25.85 5.55 -7.04
CA PRO A 28 25.75 4.11 -7.26
C PRO A 28 24.35 3.60 -6.89
N VAL A 29 23.81 2.71 -7.73
CA VAL A 29 22.53 2.03 -7.48
C VAL A 29 22.75 0.90 -6.48
N LEU A 30 22.31 1.10 -5.23
CA LEU A 30 22.43 0.11 -4.16
C LEU A 30 21.13 -0.68 -4.02
N ARG A 31 21.22 -2.02 -4.04
CA ARG A 31 20.06 -2.89 -3.83
C ARG A 31 20.18 -3.62 -2.50
N GLN A 32 19.18 -3.44 -1.64
CA GLN A 32 19.08 -4.19 -0.39
C GLN A 32 18.40 -5.53 -0.64
N PHE A 33 19.00 -6.57 -0.05
CA PHE A 33 18.41 -7.89 0.06
C PHE A 33 18.18 -8.16 1.54
N ALA A 34 16.99 -8.62 1.88
CA ALA A 34 16.65 -9.05 3.24
C ALA A 34 16.47 -10.56 3.23
N TRP A 35 17.01 -11.22 4.25
CA TRP A 35 16.83 -12.64 4.49
C TRP A 35 16.65 -12.87 5.98
N LEU A 36 16.08 -14.01 6.34
CA LEU A 36 15.90 -14.39 7.74
C LEU A 36 17.16 -15.09 8.24
N ILE A 37 17.49 -14.86 9.51
CA ILE A 37 18.49 -15.62 10.26
C ILE A 37 17.74 -16.35 11.36
N ALA A 38 18.07 -17.63 11.56
CA ALA A 38 17.48 -18.44 12.61
C ALA A 38 17.78 -17.82 13.98
N LYS A 39 16.76 -17.65 14.82
CA LYS A 39 16.90 -16.98 16.13
C LYS A 39 17.94 -17.66 17.02
N GLU A 40 18.08 -18.97 16.89
CA GLU A 40 19.03 -19.81 17.62
C GLU A 40 20.50 -19.48 17.27
N GLN A 41 20.74 -18.81 16.14
CA GLN A 41 22.07 -18.37 15.72
C GLN A 41 22.45 -16.99 16.27
N VAL A 42 21.56 -16.34 17.04
CA VAL A 42 21.76 -14.99 17.55
C VAL A 42 21.67 -15.01 19.08
N THR A 43 22.69 -14.44 19.75
CA THR A 43 22.67 -14.22 21.21
C THR A 43 22.43 -12.73 21.49
N PRO A 44 21.17 -12.30 21.71
CA PRO A 44 20.87 -10.91 21.99
C PRO A 44 21.38 -10.50 23.38
N THR A 45 21.92 -9.30 23.47
CA THR A 45 22.38 -8.67 24.71
C THR A 45 21.77 -7.28 24.84
N VAL A 46 21.50 -6.84 26.07
CA VAL A 46 21.06 -5.47 26.37
C VAL A 46 22.08 -4.84 27.31
N THR A 47 22.47 -3.60 27.01
CA THR A 47 23.39 -2.81 27.82
C THR A 47 22.62 -1.62 28.41
N LEU A 48 22.64 -1.49 29.74
CA LEU A 48 22.05 -0.38 30.50
C LEU A 48 23.14 0.24 31.40
N GLY A 49 23.60 1.43 31.03
CA GLY A 49 24.78 2.02 31.67
C GLY A 49 26.02 1.16 31.40
N GLU A 50 26.71 0.75 32.47
CA GLU A 50 27.89 -0.12 32.41
C GLU A 50 27.55 -1.62 32.47
N THR A 51 26.28 -1.96 32.75
CA THR A 51 25.85 -3.35 32.92
C THR A 51 25.33 -3.92 31.61
N THR A 52 25.83 -5.09 31.21
CA THR A 52 25.33 -5.87 30.07
C THR A 52 24.73 -7.19 30.54
N PHE A 53 23.54 -7.52 30.05
CA PHE A 53 22.88 -8.79 30.32
C PHE A 53 22.44 -9.48 29.03
N THR A 54 22.59 -10.81 29.00
CA THR A 54 22.11 -11.64 27.90
C THR A 54 20.60 -11.81 27.99
N VAL A 55 19.91 -11.67 26.87
CA VAL A 55 18.46 -11.87 26.79
C VAL A 55 18.15 -13.31 26.42
N THR A 56 17.42 -14.00 27.29
CA THR A 56 16.88 -15.32 26.96
C THR A 56 15.76 -15.17 25.94
N LEU A 57 15.94 -15.77 24.76
CA LEU A 57 14.91 -15.78 23.73
C LEU A 57 13.79 -16.77 24.09
N PRO A 58 12.52 -16.41 23.89
CA PRO A 58 11.43 -17.37 24.00
C PRO A 58 11.58 -18.44 22.90
N PRO A 59 11.08 -19.67 23.14
CA PRO A 59 11.09 -20.71 22.13
C PRO A 59 10.35 -20.25 20.86
N PRO A 60 10.74 -20.74 19.68
CA PRO A 60 10.06 -20.39 18.44
C PRO A 60 8.57 -20.74 18.57
N SER A 61 7.73 -19.74 18.32
CA SER A 61 6.28 -19.95 18.21
C SER A 61 5.97 -20.47 16.82
N PRO A 62 4.96 -21.35 16.66
CA PRO A 62 4.52 -21.77 15.33
C PRO A 62 4.11 -20.54 14.51
N GLU A 63 4.40 -20.56 13.21
CA GLU A 63 3.90 -19.55 12.27
C GLU A 63 2.37 -19.61 12.29
N VAL A 64 1.74 -18.58 12.87
CA VAL A 64 0.30 -18.40 12.77
C VAL A 64 0.04 -17.75 11.42
N GLY A 65 -0.49 -18.54 10.48
CA GLY A 65 -0.99 -18.00 9.22
C GLY A 65 -2.09 -16.95 9.47
N PRO A 66 -2.34 -16.03 8.52
CA PRO A 66 -3.36 -15.03 8.71
C PRO A 66 -4.72 -15.71 8.95
N GLU A 67 -5.38 -15.33 10.04
CA GLU A 67 -6.73 -15.77 10.33
C GLU A 67 -7.66 -15.26 9.21
N ARG A 68 -8.42 -16.16 8.59
CA ARG A 68 -9.35 -15.80 7.54
C ARG A 68 -10.54 -15.08 8.16
N LEU A 69 -10.65 -13.78 7.92
CA LEU A 69 -11.83 -13.02 8.30
C LEU A 69 -13.06 -13.55 7.57
N ALA A 70 -14.21 -13.50 8.24
CA ALA A 70 -15.49 -13.80 7.61
C ALA A 70 -15.69 -12.89 6.37
N PRO A 71 -16.30 -13.39 5.29
CA PRO A 71 -16.61 -12.58 4.13
C PRO A 71 -17.41 -11.35 4.53
N ILE A 72 -17.12 -10.21 3.89
CA ILE A 72 -17.89 -8.99 4.11
C ILE A 72 -19.30 -9.20 3.54
N GLU A 73 -20.29 -9.23 4.42
CA GLU A 73 -21.71 -9.30 4.06
C GLU A 73 -22.24 -7.90 3.74
N GLY A 74 -23.03 -7.79 2.66
CA GLY A 74 -23.69 -6.55 2.27
C GLY A 74 -24.02 -6.53 0.78
N ALA A 75 -25.27 -6.81 0.44
CA ALA A 75 -25.74 -6.64 -0.93
C ALA A 75 -25.79 -5.14 -1.27
N LEU A 76 -25.25 -4.76 -2.42
CA LEU A 76 -25.41 -3.40 -2.91
C LEU A 76 -26.88 -3.14 -3.26
N PRO A 77 -27.40 -1.92 -3.00
CA PRO A 77 -28.74 -1.54 -3.40
C PRO A 77 -28.97 -1.80 -4.90
N ALA A 78 -30.13 -2.36 -5.23
CA ALA A 78 -30.58 -2.44 -6.62
C ALA A 78 -30.96 -1.04 -7.12
N GLY A 79 -30.87 -0.81 -8.43
CA GLY A 79 -31.24 0.45 -9.05
C GLY A 79 -30.18 0.99 -10.02
N PRO A 80 -30.35 2.23 -10.50
CA PRO A 80 -29.40 2.88 -11.40
C PRO A 80 -28.04 3.05 -10.73
N ARG A 81 -26.98 2.95 -11.54
CA ARG A 81 -25.59 3.13 -11.13
C ARG A 81 -24.98 4.29 -11.92
N GLN A 82 -24.08 5.00 -11.26
CA GLN A 82 -23.31 6.08 -11.84
C GLN A 82 -21.81 5.75 -11.76
N THR A 83 -21.11 5.90 -12.88
CA THR A 83 -19.64 5.85 -12.91
C THR A 83 -19.05 7.10 -12.27
N VAL A 84 -18.22 6.91 -11.25
CA VAL A 84 -17.47 8.00 -10.60
C VAL A 84 -16.01 7.57 -10.38
N PRO A 85 -15.06 8.52 -10.29
CA PRO A 85 -13.71 8.17 -9.86
C PRO A 85 -13.72 7.72 -8.39
N LEU A 86 -12.90 6.72 -8.07
CA LEU A 86 -12.82 6.09 -6.75
C LEU A 86 -12.64 7.10 -5.60
N VAL A 87 -11.98 8.23 -5.84
CA VAL A 87 -11.83 9.36 -4.89
C VAL A 87 -13.16 9.88 -4.33
N ARG A 88 -14.26 9.72 -5.07
CA ARG A 88 -15.60 10.14 -4.63
C ARG A 88 -16.15 9.28 -3.51
N ILE A 89 -15.72 8.03 -3.41
CA ILE A 89 -16.25 7.06 -2.43
C ILE A 89 -15.19 6.54 -1.44
N ALA A 90 -13.91 6.79 -1.70
CA ALA A 90 -12.81 6.33 -0.85
C ALA A 90 -11.74 7.41 -0.64
N LEU A 91 -11.03 7.30 0.48
CA LEU A 91 -9.77 7.97 0.75
C LEU A 91 -8.64 6.96 0.57
N GLY A 92 -7.49 7.41 0.05
CA GLY A 92 -6.37 6.53 -0.25
C GLY A 92 -5.02 7.09 0.21
N ARG A 93 -4.17 6.21 0.73
CA ARG A 93 -2.75 6.49 1.00
C ARG A 93 -1.90 5.30 0.57
N SER A 94 -0.67 5.58 0.16
CA SER A 94 0.28 4.55 -0.24
C SER A 94 1.68 4.78 0.32
N GLY A 95 2.45 3.70 0.38
CA GLY A 95 3.84 3.71 0.79
C GLY A 95 4.55 2.44 0.41
N ASP A 96 5.87 2.48 0.48
CA ASP A 96 6.73 1.40 0.08
C ASP A 96 6.99 0.38 1.20
N LYS A 97 7.26 -0.85 0.76
CA LYS A 97 7.89 -1.90 1.53
C LYS A 97 8.95 -2.56 0.64
N GLY A 98 10.07 -1.86 0.44
CA GLY A 98 11.09 -2.27 -0.53
C GLY A 98 10.61 -2.02 -1.96
N ASP A 99 10.61 -3.04 -2.81
CA ASP A 99 10.09 -2.95 -4.19
C ASP A 99 8.56 -3.13 -4.29
N THR A 100 7.90 -3.34 -3.15
CA THR A 100 6.46 -3.52 -3.06
C THR A 100 5.81 -2.21 -2.65
N SER A 101 4.69 -1.85 -3.28
CA SER A 101 3.85 -0.73 -2.85
C SER A 101 2.63 -1.23 -2.11
N ASN A 102 2.38 -0.66 -0.94
CA ASN A 102 1.17 -0.86 -0.16
C ASN A 102 0.21 0.31 -0.43
N ILE A 103 -1.05 0.01 -0.74
CA ILE A 103 -2.10 1.00 -0.98
C ILE A 103 -3.28 0.70 -0.06
N GLY A 104 -3.52 1.56 0.92
CA GLY A 104 -4.68 1.52 1.78
C GLY A 104 -5.81 2.39 1.22
N LEU A 105 -7.02 1.83 1.16
CA LEU A 105 -8.24 2.54 0.77
C LEU A 105 -9.26 2.39 1.90
N ILE A 106 -9.78 3.50 2.40
CA ILE A 106 -10.88 3.53 3.37
C ILE A 106 -12.12 4.13 2.72
N ALA A 107 -13.26 3.46 2.85
CA ALA A 107 -14.53 3.96 2.36
C ALA A 107 -14.90 5.26 3.09
N ARG A 108 -15.41 6.26 2.37
CA ARG A 108 -15.87 7.52 2.96
C ARG A 108 -17.10 7.33 3.86
N HIS A 109 -17.89 6.30 3.57
CA HIS A 109 -19.03 5.87 4.36
C HIS A 109 -19.05 4.34 4.44
N PRO A 110 -19.41 3.72 5.59
CA PRO A 110 -19.44 2.26 5.75
C PRO A 110 -20.21 1.50 4.67
N ALA A 111 -21.33 2.07 4.18
CA ALA A 111 -22.17 1.46 3.16
C ALA A 111 -21.49 1.33 1.78
N LEU A 112 -20.35 1.99 1.57
CA LEU A 112 -19.59 1.93 0.32
C LEU A 112 -18.52 0.84 0.31
N LEU A 113 -18.24 0.21 1.45
CA LEU A 113 -17.27 -0.89 1.51
C LEU A 113 -17.59 -2.01 0.52
N PRO A 114 -18.85 -2.49 0.36
CA PRO A 114 -19.16 -3.53 -0.62
C PRO A 114 -18.83 -3.13 -2.07
N VAL A 115 -18.91 -1.83 -2.41
CA VAL A 115 -18.48 -1.33 -3.74
C VAL A 115 -16.98 -1.55 -3.93
N LEU A 116 -16.17 -1.28 -2.89
CA LEU A 116 -14.73 -1.51 -2.93
C LEU A 116 -14.39 -2.99 -3.07
N ILE A 117 -15.09 -3.85 -2.33
CA ILE A 117 -14.90 -5.30 -2.39
C ILE A 117 -15.28 -5.87 -3.76
N GLU A 118 -16.37 -5.39 -4.35
CA GLU A 118 -16.84 -5.85 -5.65
C GLU A 118 -15.89 -5.42 -6.79
N GLN A 119 -15.45 -4.16 -6.79
CA GLN A 119 -14.83 -3.58 -7.99
C GLN A 119 -13.33 -3.36 -7.87
N VAL A 120 -12.78 -3.17 -6.67
CA VAL A 120 -11.34 -2.98 -6.47
C VAL A 120 -10.69 -4.36 -6.26
N THR A 121 -10.72 -5.17 -7.31
CA THR A 121 -10.13 -6.51 -7.32
C THR A 121 -8.63 -6.45 -7.62
N PRO A 122 -7.83 -7.45 -7.18
CA PRO A 122 -6.42 -7.53 -7.53
C PRO A 122 -6.14 -7.44 -9.03
N GLU A 123 -6.97 -8.07 -9.85
CA GLU A 123 -6.85 -8.10 -11.31
C GLU A 123 -7.07 -6.72 -11.91
N ARG A 124 -8.16 -6.03 -11.53
CA ARG A 124 -8.47 -4.69 -12.03
C ARG A 124 -7.41 -3.67 -11.60
N VAL A 125 -6.90 -3.79 -10.37
CA VAL A 125 -5.81 -2.94 -9.88
C VAL A 125 -4.52 -3.20 -10.66
N LYS A 126 -4.19 -4.47 -10.92
CA LYS A 126 -3.02 -4.85 -11.71
C LYS A 126 -3.11 -4.34 -13.14
N ASP A 127 -4.28 -4.41 -13.77
CA ASP A 127 -4.49 -3.91 -15.11
C ASP A 127 -4.36 -2.38 -15.17
N TYR A 128 -5.01 -1.67 -14.24
CA TYR A 128 -4.98 -0.22 -14.17
C TYR A 128 -3.57 0.33 -13.88
N LEU A 129 -2.86 -0.29 -12.93
CA LEU A 129 -1.49 0.09 -12.56
C LEU A 129 -0.41 -0.73 -13.28
N GLY A 130 -0.74 -1.44 -14.36
CA GLY A 130 0.18 -2.40 -15.02
C GLY A 130 1.43 -1.75 -15.62
N HIS A 131 1.37 -0.45 -15.89
CA HIS A 131 2.52 0.35 -16.28
C HIS A 131 3.56 0.52 -15.15
N LEU A 132 3.20 0.24 -13.90
CA LEU A 132 4.06 0.29 -12.72
C LEU A 132 4.26 -1.07 -12.06
N VAL A 133 3.18 -1.83 -11.86
CA VAL A 133 3.12 -3.08 -11.10
C VAL A 133 3.48 -4.27 -11.98
N GLN A 134 4.67 -4.84 -11.77
CA GLN A 134 5.14 -6.00 -12.53
C GLN A 134 4.87 -7.33 -11.82
N GLY A 135 4.53 -7.31 -10.53
CA GLY A 135 4.26 -8.48 -9.69
C GLY A 135 2.78 -8.84 -9.55
N PRO A 136 2.47 -9.81 -8.68
CA PRO A 136 1.11 -10.04 -8.21
C PRO A 136 0.60 -8.85 -7.39
N VAL A 137 -0.73 -8.73 -7.33
CA VAL A 137 -1.45 -7.85 -6.42
C VAL A 137 -2.18 -8.74 -5.42
N HIS A 138 -2.10 -8.41 -4.14
CA HIS A 138 -2.86 -9.06 -3.07
C HIS A 138 -3.82 -8.06 -2.44
N ARG A 139 -5.03 -8.49 -2.13
CA ARG A 139 -6.01 -7.68 -1.41
C ARG A 139 -6.25 -8.28 -0.02
N TYR A 140 -6.21 -7.42 0.99
CA TYR A 140 -6.56 -7.73 2.36
C TYR A 140 -7.72 -6.85 2.78
N GLU A 141 -8.78 -7.47 3.26
CA GLU A 141 -10.01 -6.79 3.66
C GLU A 141 -9.91 -6.40 5.14
N LEU A 142 -10.30 -5.16 5.45
CA LEU A 142 -10.22 -4.58 6.79
C LEU A 142 -11.60 -4.05 7.20
N PRO A 143 -12.62 -4.93 7.36
CA PRO A 143 -14.00 -4.51 7.57
C PRO A 143 -14.22 -3.69 8.83
N GLY A 144 -13.44 -3.93 9.89
CA GLY A 144 -13.55 -3.20 11.16
C GLY A 144 -13.27 -1.69 11.06
N ILE A 145 -12.62 -1.25 9.98
CA ILE A 145 -12.41 0.17 9.67
C ILE A 145 -12.92 0.53 8.27
N HIS A 146 -13.78 -0.31 7.68
CA HIS A 146 -14.35 -0.13 6.35
C HIS A 146 -13.30 0.14 5.25
N ALA A 147 -12.22 -0.63 5.27
CA ALA A 147 -11.08 -0.43 4.37
C ALA A 147 -10.66 -1.71 3.65
N ILE A 148 -9.84 -1.53 2.62
CA ILE A 148 -9.04 -2.57 1.99
C ILE A 148 -7.58 -2.13 1.90
N ASN A 149 -6.68 -3.12 1.93
CA ASN A 149 -5.26 -2.93 1.75
C ASN A 149 -4.78 -3.75 0.55
N LEU A 150 -4.15 -3.09 -0.41
CA LEU A 150 -3.61 -3.70 -1.62
C LEU A 150 -2.09 -3.75 -1.51
N LEU A 151 -1.52 -4.93 -1.69
CA LEU A 151 -0.08 -5.14 -1.75
C LEU A 151 0.31 -5.41 -3.20
N CYS A 152 0.97 -4.45 -3.83
CA CYS A 152 1.40 -4.51 -5.22
C CYS A 152 2.89 -4.84 -5.27
N GLU A 153 3.24 -6.07 -5.62
CA GLU A 153 4.63 -6.51 -5.67
C GLU A 153 5.34 -6.00 -6.93
N ARG A 154 6.67 -5.82 -6.84
CA ARG A 154 7.51 -5.33 -7.94
C ARG A 154 6.92 -4.08 -8.61
N ALA A 155 6.44 -3.17 -7.77
CA ALA A 155 5.67 -2.00 -8.17
C ALA A 155 6.51 -0.73 -8.18
N LEU A 156 7.74 -0.75 -7.64
CA LEU A 156 8.54 0.45 -7.41
C LEU A 156 9.85 0.47 -8.19
N GLY A 157 10.15 -0.56 -9.00
CA GLY A 157 11.33 -0.58 -9.88
C GLY A 157 12.63 -0.84 -9.12
N GLY A 158 12.58 -1.64 -8.05
CA GLY A 158 13.70 -1.92 -7.15
C GLY A 158 13.58 -1.23 -5.78
N GLY A 159 12.55 -0.40 -5.58
CA GLY A 159 12.29 0.34 -4.34
C GLY A 159 13.17 1.58 -4.15
N GLY A 160 13.03 2.22 -2.99
CA GLY A 160 13.62 3.53 -2.68
C GLY A 160 15.10 3.74 -3.05
N MET A 161 15.93 2.70 -2.92
CA MET A 161 17.38 2.80 -3.16
C MET A 161 17.82 2.42 -4.57
N ALA A 162 17.05 1.60 -5.27
CA ALA A 162 17.44 1.06 -6.58
C ALA A 162 16.60 1.60 -7.74
N SER A 163 15.51 2.30 -7.43
CA SER A 163 14.55 2.77 -8.44
C SER A 163 15.00 4.04 -9.13
N LEU A 164 14.87 4.03 -10.45
CA LEU A 164 15.06 5.17 -11.35
C LEU A 164 13.72 5.89 -11.64
N ARG A 165 12.73 5.77 -10.76
CA ARG A 165 11.42 6.41 -10.92
C ARG A 165 11.40 7.74 -10.18
N ASN A 166 10.48 8.62 -10.58
CA ASN A 166 10.24 9.86 -9.85
C ASN A 166 9.59 9.63 -8.48
N ASP A 167 8.84 8.53 -8.34
CA ASP A 167 8.21 8.10 -7.10
C ASP A 167 8.73 6.72 -6.65
N PRO A 168 9.99 6.63 -6.20
CA PRO A 168 10.59 5.36 -5.80
C PRO A 168 10.03 4.82 -4.47
N LEU A 169 9.27 5.63 -3.72
CA LEU A 169 8.62 5.26 -2.45
C LEU A 169 7.10 5.03 -2.57
N GLY A 170 6.56 5.09 -3.79
CA GLY A 170 5.16 4.82 -4.07
C GLY A 170 4.17 5.78 -3.41
N LYS A 171 4.56 7.03 -3.11
CA LYS A 171 3.70 8.00 -2.39
C LYS A 171 2.54 8.53 -3.22
N GLY A 172 2.62 8.43 -4.54
CA GLY A 172 1.58 8.83 -5.48
C GLY A 172 0.72 7.68 -6.01
N MET A 173 1.06 6.42 -5.69
CA MET A 173 0.32 5.27 -6.22
C MET A 173 -1.14 5.24 -5.78
N ALA A 174 -1.45 5.65 -4.55
CA ALA A 174 -2.83 5.79 -4.11
C ALA A 174 -3.58 6.86 -4.92
N GLN A 175 -2.97 8.01 -5.18
CA GLN A 175 -3.57 9.09 -5.96
C GLN A 175 -3.89 8.64 -7.39
N MET A 176 -2.99 7.87 -8.02
CA MET A 176 -3.27 7.25 -9.32
C MET A 176 -4.46 6.30 -9.23
N LEU A 177 -4.48 5.40 -8.25
CA LEU A 177 -5.57 4.43 -8.10
C LEU A 177 -6.91 5.09 -7.77
N LEU A 178 -6.91 6.24 -7.09
CA LEU A 178 -8.12 6.99 -6.76
C LEU A 178 -8.84 7.58 -8.00
N ASP A 179 -8.19 7.58 -9.17
CA ASP A 179 -8.81 7.93 -10.45
C ASP A 179 -9.46 6.72 -11.16
N LEU A 180 -9.36 5.51 -10.57
CA LEU A 180 -10.02 4.31 -11.11
C LEU A 180 -11.53 4.54 -11.19
N PRO A 181 -12.17 4.37 -12.36
CA PRO A 181 -13.62 4.49 -12.48
C PRO A 181 -14.32 3.30 -11.82
N VAL A 182 -15.35 3.58 -11.03
CA VAL A 182 -16.19 2.60 -10.32
C VAL A 182 -17.68 2.93 -10.47
N GLU A 183 -18.51 1.89 -10.58
CA GLU A 183 -19.96 1.96 -10.71
C GLU A 183 -20.64 1.97 -9.35
N VAL A 184 -21.27 3.07 -8.96
CA VAL A 184 -21.86 3.22 -7.61
C VAL A 184 -23.37 3.38 -7.73
N PRO A 185 -24.18 2.65 -6.93
CA PRO A 185 -25.62 2.92 -6.84
C PRO A 185 -25.88 4.39 -6.49
N GLU A 186 -26.77 5.05 -7.23
CA GLU A 186 -27.03 6.49 -7.07
C GLU A 186 -27.50 6.86 -5.67
N SER A 187 -28.25 5.97 -5.01
CA SER A 187 -28.72 6.16 -3.62
C SER A 187 -27.57 6.37 -2.64
N LEU A 188 -26.46 5.64 -2.78
CA LEU A 188 -25.28 5.76 -1.92
C LEU A 188 -24.49 7.05 -2.19
N LEU A 189 -24.56 7.60 -3.41
CA LEU A 189 -23.91 8.87 -3.74
C LEU A 189 -24.67 10.07 -3.19
N GLN A 190 -26.00 9.97 -3.10
CA GLN A 190 -26.84 11.01 -2.50
C GLN A 190 -26.58 11.13 -1.00
N GLU A 191 -26.42 9.99 -0.30
CA GLU A 191 -26.08 9.95 1.14
C GLU A 191 -24.74 10.63 1.46
N LEU A 192 -23.77 10.59 0.54
CA LEU A 192 -22.47 11.28 0.70
C LEU A 192 -22.55 12.81 0.54
N SER A 193 -23.64 13.31 -0.05
CA SER A 193 -23.81 14.72 -0.39
C SER A 193 -24.68 15.47 0.63
N ALA A 194 -25.27 14.75 1.59
CA ALA A 194 -26.05 15.27 2.70
C ALA A 194 -25.16 15.51 3.94
#